data_AF-A0A174Y1D8-F1
#
_entry.id   AF-A0A174Y1D8-F1
#
_cell.length_a   1.000
_cell.length_b   1.000
_cell.length_c   1.000
_cell.angle_alpha   90.00
_cell.angle_beta   90.00
_cell.angle_gamma   90.00
#
_symmetry.space_group_name_H-M   'P 1'
#
loop_
_entity.id
_entity.type
_entity.pdbx_description
1 polymer ?
#
loop_
_entity_poly.entity_id
_entity_poly.type
_entity_poly.pdbx_seq_one_letter_code
_entity_poly.pdbx_strand_id
1 'polypeptide(L)' 'MKFENIRNLREDNDKTQKEVAAYLNIKQTTYSKYELGKINVPIDVFIKLADYYTVSIDYLVGRGKK' A
#
# COMPACT_ATOMS: atom_id res chain seq x y z
N MET A 1 10.36 -9.47 1.16
CA MET A 1 8.98 -9.65 0.66
C MET A 1 8.59 -8.37 -0.05
N LYS A 2 8.16 -8.41 -1.31
CA LYS A 2 7.85 -7.21 -2.10
C LYS A 2 6.33 -7.11 -2.23
N PHE A 3 5.73 -6.00 -1.78
CA PHE A 3 4.28 -5.81 -1.86
C PHE A 3 3.93 -5.15 -3.20
N GLU A 4 4.01 -5.94 -4.27
CA GLU A 4 3.80 -5.45 -5.63
C GLU A 4 2.40 -4.85 -5.83
N ASN A 5 1.39 -5.44 -5.18
CA ASN A 5 0.00 -4.98 -5.32
C ASN A 5 -0.25 -3.60 -4.68
N ILE A 6 0.51 -3.21 -3.64
CA ILE A 6 0.42 -1.85 -3.07
C ILE A 6 0.86 -0.82 -4.11
N ARG A 7 1.97 -1.09 -4.80
CA ARG A 7 2.49 -0.21 -5.84
C ARG A 7 1.56 -0.16 -7.04
N ASN A 8 1.11 -1.33 -7.50
CA ASN A 8 0.23 -1.44 -8.67
C ASN A 8 -1.08 -0.69 -8.43
N LEU A 9 -1.72 -0.88 -7.28
CA LEU A 9 -2.96 -0.15 -6.95
C LEU A 9 -2.75 1.37 -6.94
N ARG A 10 -1.62 1.83 -6.41
CA ARG A 10 -1.29 3.25 -6.43
C ARG A 10 -1.17 3.77 -7.87
N GLU A 11 -0.44 3.06 -8.72
CA GLU A 11 -0.21 3.44 -10.12
C GLU A 11 -1.50 3.36 -10.95
N ASP A 12 -2.33 2.32 -10.75
CA ASP A 12 -3.63 2.14 -11.38
C ASP A 12 -4.64 3.25 -11.02
N ASN A 13 -4.46 3.91 -9.87
CA ASN A 13 -5.32 5.00 -9.39
C ASN A 13 -4.70 6.40 -9.64
N ASP A 14 -3.63 6.48 -10.46
CA ASP A 14 -2.92 7.72 -10.78
C ASP A 14 -2.46 8.50 -9.53
N LYS A 15 -2.10 7.78 -8.45
CA LYS A 15 -1.66 8.39 -7.19
C LYS A 15 -0.15 8.48 -7.10
N THR A 16 0.31 9.59 -6.55
CA THR A 16 1.70 9.76 -6.13
C THR A 16 1.93 9.09 -4.77
N GLN A 17 3.18 8.70 -4.50
CA GLN A 17 3.55 8.19 -3.16
C GLN A 17 3.28 9.22 -2.05
N LYS A 18 3.31 10.52 -2.37
CA LYS A 18 3.05 11.61 -1.43
C LYS A 18 1.57 11.66 -1.03
N GLU A 19 0.66 11.47 -1.97
CA GLU A 19 -0.79 11.46 -1.69
C GLU A 19 -1.18 10.29 -0.79
N VAL A 20 -0.72 9.08 -1.09
CA VAL A 20 -1.04 7.90 -0.26
C VAL A 20 -0.40 8.02 1.13
N ALA A 21 0.84 8.53 1.20
CA ALA A 21 1.49 8.79 2.48
C ALA A 21 0.74 9.84 3.32
N ALA A 22 0.19 10.88 2.68
CA ALA A 22 -0.64 11.88 3.36
C ALA A 22 -1.93 11.25 3.91
N TYR A 23 -2.62 10.42 3.12
CA TYR A 23 -3.79 9.66 3.59
C TYR A 23 -3.48 8.77 4.80
N LEU A 24 -2.32 8.09 4.78
CA LEU A 24 -1.87 7.23 5.88
C LEU A 24 -1.29 8.01 7.07
N ASN A 25 -1.14 9.34 6.97
CA ASN A 25 -0.47 10.19 7.94
C ASN A 25 0.98 9.74 8.26
N ILE A 26 1.76 9.44 7.22
CA ILE A 26 3.17 9.03 7.30
C ILE A 26 4.05 9.84 6.34
N LYS A 27 5.37 9.73 6.51
CA LYS A 27 6.32 10.32 5.55
C LYS A 27 6.26 9.56 4.22
N GLN A 28 6.38 10.27 3.10
CA GLN A 28 6.46 9.66 1.76
C GLN A 28 7.59 8.63 1.66
N THR A 29 8.72 8.86 2.34
CA THR A 29 9.84 7.91 2.39
C THR A 29 9.48 6.61 3.11
N THR A 30 8.60 6.65 4.11
CA THR A 30 8.08 5.46 4.80
C THR A 30 7.23 4.64 3.83
N TYR A 31 6.32 5.29 3.10
CA TYR A 31 5.48 4.63 2.11
C TYR A 31 6.31 4.02 0.97
N SER A 32 7.33 4.74 0.47
CA SER A 32 8.28 4.19 -0.51
C SER A 32 8.99 2.93 -0.01
N LYS A 33 9.42 2.90 1.27
CA LYS A 33 10.02 1.71 1.89
C LYS A 33 9.03 0.54 2.00
N TYR A 34 7.73 0.80 2.18
CA TYR A 34 6.69 -0.23 2.13
C TYR A 34 6.60 -0.87 0.75
N GLU A 35 6.49 -0.07 -0.32
CA GLU A 35 6.44 -0.58 -1.71
C GLU A 35 7.70 -1.38 -2.09
N LEU A 36 8.86 -0.94 -1.61
CA LEU A 36 10.14 -1.62 -1.86
C LEU A 36 10.37 -2.85 -0.95
N GLY A 37 9.49 -3.10 0.02
CA GLY A 37 9.65 -4.20 0.99
C GLY A 37 10.88 -4.05 1.89
N LYS A 38 11.36 -2.82 2.10
CA LYS A 38 12.55 -2.51 2.92
C LYS A 38 12.25 -2.50 4.41
N ILE A 39 10.99 -2.27 4.78
CA ILE A 39 10.48 -2.34 6.15
C ILE A 39 9.15 -3.07 6.14
N ASN A 40 8.76 -3.65 7.28
CA ASN A 40 7.45 -4.25 7.43
C ASN A 40 6.35 -3.18 7.43
N VAL A 41 5.23 -3.53 6.81
CA VAL A 41 4.01 -2.74 6.80
C VAL A 41 3.17 -3.14 8.02
N PRO A 42 2.80 -2.21 8.91
CA PRO A 42 1.90 -2.49 10.03
C PRO A 42 0.53 -2.95 9.56
N ILE A 43 -0.16 -3.77 10.35
CA ILE A 43 -1.50 -4.27 9.99
C ILE A 43 -2.52 -3.14 9.79
N ASP A 44 -2.45 -2.08 10.59
CA ASP A 44 -3.31 -0.90 10.44
C ASP A 44 -3.14 -0.20 9.09
N VAL A 45 -1.93 -0.24 8.51
CA VAL A 45 -1.67 0.32 7.17
C VAL A 45 -2.30 -0.56 6.11
N PHE A 46 -2.22 -1.89 6.26
CA PHE A 46 -2.91 -2.81 5.34
C PHE A 46 -4.42 -2.60 5.36
N ILE A 47 -5.03 -2.46 6.54
CA ILE A 47 -6.47 -2.18 6.67
C ILE A 47 -6.82 -0.87 5.96
N LYS A 48 -6.10 0.22 6.26
CA LYS A 48 -6.35 1.53 5.62
C LYS A 48 -6.21 1.51 4.11
N LEU A 49 -5.21 0.79 3.58
CA LEU A 49 -5.01 0.65 2.13
C LEU A 49 -6.08 -0.22 1.49
N ALA A 50 -6.52 -1.28 2.18
CA ALA A 50 -7.59 -2.16 1.73
C ALA A 50 -8.89 -1.37 1.60
N ASP A 51 -9.22 -0.56 2.62
CA ASP A 51 -10.39 0.32 2.60
C ASP A 51 -10.26 1.40 1.51
N TYR A 52 -9.09 2.04 1.40
CA TYR A 52 -8.84 3.11 0.43
C TYR A 52 -9.02 2.66 -1.02
N TYR A 53 -8.51 1.47 -1.36
CA TYR A 53 -8.59 0.91 -2.70
C TYR A 53 -9.79 -0.04 -2.90
N THR A 54 -10.62 -0.24 -1.87
CA THR A 54 -11.76 -1.17 -1.89
C THR A 54 -11.36 -2.59 -2.33
N VAL A 55 -10.32 -3.12 -1.70
CA VAL A 55 -9.78 -4.48 -1.94
C VAL A 55 -9.61 -5.24 -0.63
N SER A 56 -9.41 -6.56 -0.69
CA SER A 56 -9.07 -7.35 0.50
C SER A 56 -7.60 -7.19 0.90
N ILE A 57 -7.30 -7.39 2.18
CA ILE A 57 -5.91 -7.47 2.66
C ILE A 57 -5.16 -8.62 1.98
N ASP A 58 -5.83 -9.76 1.76
CA ASP A 58 -5.28 -10.89 1.00
C ASP A 58 -4.80 -10.47 -0.39
N TYR A 59 -5.54 -9.59 -1.08
CA TYR A 59 -5.09 -9.02 -2.35
C TYR A 59 -3.83 -8.18 -2.15
N LEU A 60 -3.78 -7.27 -1.17
CA LEU A 60 -2.59 -6.43 -0.92
C LEU A 60 -1.31 -7.24 -0.65
N VAL A 61 -1.44 -8.38 0.04
CA VAL A 61 -0.29 -9.25 0.39
C VAL A 61 -0.04 -10.37 -0.64
N GLY A 62 -0.75 -10.37 -1.77
CA GLY A 62 -0.53 -11.32 -2.87
C GLY A 62 -1.09 -12.73 -2.65
N ARG A 63 -2.08 -12.88 -1.76
CA ARG A 63 -2.77 -14.14 -1.46
C ARG A 63 -4.18 -14.25 -2.07
N GLY A 64 -4.75 -13.14 -2.56
CA GLY A 64 -6.10 -13.08 -3.15
C GLY A 64 -6.11 -12.85 -4.66
N LYS A 65 -7.24 -13.19 -5.30
CA LYS A 65 -7.60 -12.66 -6.63
C LYS A 65 -8.34 -11.33 -6.45
N LYS A 66 -8.18 -10.42 -7.42
CA LYS A 66 -8.81 -9.08 -7.44
C LYS A 66 -10.33 -9.20 -7.42
#